data_AF-A0A5C7ILM8-F1
#
_entry.id   AF-A0A5C7ILM8-F1
#
_cell.length_a   1.000
_cell.length_b   1.000
_cell.length_c   1.000
_cell.angle_alpha   90.00
_cell.angle_beta   90.00
_cell.angle_gamma   90.00
#
_symmetry.space_group_name_H-M   'P 1'
#
loop_
_entity.id
_entity.type
_entity.pdbx_description
1 polymer ?
#
loop_
_entity_poly.entity_id
_entity_poly.type
_entity_poly.pdbx_seq_one_letter_code
_entity_poly.pdbx_strand_id
1 'polypeptide(L)'
;MNPLISAASVIAVGLAVGLASIGPGVGQGTAAGQAVEEELQGGAIQRLEKAWARLRKVEREADQLRVNGYSELEREKLNLIKSTYKTLEELENYKNETIRFDHKRAVQQVRQQVFQQVLKGARGTLNSSLNKELHLRTISENIDTFEAMAEITD
;
A
#
# COMPACT_ATOMS: atom_id res chain seq x y z
N MET A 1 -25.23 91.56 61.46
CA MET A 1 -24.45 90.69 60.57
C MET A 1 -24.22 91.44 59.26
N ASN A 2 -22.97 91.48 58.76
CA ASN A 2 -22.65 92.22 57.54
C ASN A 2 -23.20 91.47 56.30
N PRO A 3 -24.00 92.13 55.43
CA PRO A 3 -24.63 91.48 54.27
C PRO A 3 -23.62 90.88 53.29
N LEU A 4 -22.39 91.39 53.26
CA LEU A 4 -21.29 90.87 52.43
C LEU A 4 -20.84 89.45 52.83
N ILE A 5 -20.84 89.13 54.12
CA ILE A 5 -20.45 87.81 54.65
C ILE A 5 -21.53 86.77 54.31
N SER A 6 -22.81 87.17 54.37
CA SER A 6 -23.94 86.32 54.00
C SER A 6 -23.92 85.98 52.50
N ALA A 7 -23.69 86.97 51.64
CA ALA A 7 -23.59 86.75 50.20
C ALA A 7 -22.39 85.86 49.81
N ALA A 8 -21.24 86.07 50.45
CA ALA A 8 -20.05 85.24 50.21
C ALA A 8 -20.27 83.77 50.63
N SER A 9 -20.97 83.53 51.74
CA SER A 9 -21.31 82.18 52.21
C SER A 9 -22.20 81.42 51.22
N VAL A 10 -23.17 82.09 50.60
CA VAL A 10 -24.08 81.46 49.63
C VAL A 10 -23.35 81.08 48.34
N ILE A 11 -22.42 81.93 47.88
CA ILE A 11 -21.59 81.65 46.70
C ILE A 11 -20.62 80.49 46.98
N ALA A 12 -20.00 80.47 48.16
CA ALA A 12 -19.07 79.40 48.55
C ALA A 12 -19.78 78.03 48.65
N VAL A 13 -20.99 77.99 49.22
CA VAL A 13 -21.80 76.76 49.29
C VAL A 13 -22.27 76.33 47.90
N GLY A 14 -22.72 77.26 47.05
CA GLY A 14 -23.14 76.96 45.69
C GLY A 14 -22.02 76.35 44.84
N LEU A 15 -20.79 76.86 44.98
CA LEU A 15 -19.63 76.33 44.27
C LEU A 15 -19.23 74.94 44.79
N ALA A 16 -19.26 74.72 46.11
CA ALA A 16 -18.90 73.44 46.71
C ALA A 16 -19.90 72.33 46.37
N VAL A 17 -21.21 72.63 46.38
CA VAL A 17 -22.26 71.68 45.99
C VAL A 17 -22.25 71.44 44.49
N GLY A 18 -21.99 72.47 43.68
CA GLY A 18 -21.88 72.35 42.22
C GLY A 18 -20.71 71.49 41.76
N LEU A 19 -19.56 71.54 42.45
CA LEU A 19 -18.40 70.71 42.13
C LEU A 19 -18.49 69.29 42.71
N ALA A 20 -19.15 69.10 43.86
CA ALA A 20 -19.30 67.78 44.47
C ALA A 20 -20.19 66.81 43.64
N SER A 21 -21.08 67.33 42.78
CA SER A 21 -21.95 66.50 41.92
C SER A 21 -21.23 65.87 40.72
N ILE A 22 -19.98 66.28 40.42
CA ILE A 22 -19.13 65.69 39.38
C ILE A 22 -18.45 64.39 39.88
N GLY A 23 -18.42 64.17 41.20
CA GLY A 23 -17.76 63.01 41.82
C GLY A 23 -18.39 61.64 41.53
N PRO A 24 -19.72 61.43 41.64
CA PRO A 24 -20.29 60.08 41.53
C PRO A 24 -20.40 59.55 40.09
N GLY A 25 -20.61 60.42 39.10
CA GLY A 25 -20.86 60.03 37.70
C GLY A 25 -19.62 59.52 36.96
N VAL A 26 -18.43 60.01 37.31
CA VAL A 26 -17.17 59.60 36.66
C VAL A 26 -16.62 58.31 37.28
N GLY A 27 -16.81 58.07 38.58
CA GLY A 27 -16.24 56.92 39.29
C GLY A 27 -17.01 55.59 39.11
N GLN A 28 -18.35 55.62 39.03
CA GLN A 28 -19.14 54.38 38.93
C GLN A 28 -19.26 53.87 37.48
N GLY A 29 -19.34 54.76 36.48
CA GLY A 29 -19.35 54.38 35.07
C GLY A 29 -18.00 53.83 34.59
N THR A 30 -16.88 54.33 35.14
CA THR A 30 -15.54 53.81 34.85
C THR A 30 -15.29 52.46 35.54
N ALA A 31 -15.69 52.30 36.80
CA ALA A 31 -15.56 51.01 37.49
C ALA A 31 -16.44 49.89 36.87
N ALA A 32 -17.68 50.20 36.48
CA ALA A 32 -18.54 49.25 35.78
C ALA A 32 -18.04 48.96 34.34
N GLY A 33 -17.52 49.97 33.64
CA GLY A 33 -16.88 49.79 32.34
C GLY A 33 -15.64 48.91 32.40
N GLN A 34 -14.77 49.13 33.39
CA GLN A 34 -13.56 48.33 33.64
C GLN A 34 -13.90 46.88 34.01
N ALA A 35 -14.90 46.63 34.85
CA ALA A 35 -15.29 45.27 35.22
C ALA A 35 -15.86 44.48 34.02
N VAL A 36 -16.67 45.12 33.15
CA VAL A 36 -17.19 44.49 31.93
C VAL A 36 -16.08 44.28 30.89
N GLU A 37 -15.14 45.21 30.78
CA GLU A 37 -13.97 45.09 29.91
C GLU A 37 -13.04 43.95 30.38
N GLU A 38 -12.77 43.84 31.68
CA GLU A 38 -12.00 42.73 32.27
C GLU A 38 -12.70 41.38 32.09
N GLU A 39 -14.03 41.30 32.24
CA GLU A 39 -14.78 40.06 32.02
C GLU A 39 -14.81 39.65 30.54
N LEU A 40 -15.00 40.61 29.63
CA LEU A 40 -14.89 40.40 28.19
C LEU A 40 -13.47 40.00 27.78
N GLN A 41 -12.45 40.63 28.38
CA GLN A 41 -11.04 40.36 28.14
C GLN A 41 -10.64 38.98 28.68
N GLY A 42 -11.09 38.60 29.88
CA GLY A 42 -10.90 37.27 30.44
C GLY A 42 -11.58 36.17 29.59
N GLY A 43 -12.79 36.44 29.09
CA GLY A 43 -13.49 35.56 28.15
C GLY A 43 -12.77 35.42 26.80
N ALA A 44 -12.17 36.50 26.28
CA ALA A 44 -11.38 36.49 25.06
C ALA A 44 -10.08 35.70 25.21
N ILE A 45 -9.36 35.87 26.33
CA ILE A 45 -8.16 35.11 26.67
C ILE A 45 -8.47 33.61 26.76
N GLN A 46 -9.54 33.22 27.46
CA GLN A 46 -9.91 31.80 27.57
C GLN A 46 -10.27 31.19 26.21
N ARG A 47 -10.92 31.94 25.31
CA ARG A 47 -11.19 31.49 23.94
C ARG A 47 -9.91 31.31 23.13
N LEU A 48 -8.96 32.23 23.29
CA LEU A 48 -7.63 32.16 22.65
C LEU A 48 -6.86 30.93 23.14
N GLU A 49 -6.79 30.69 24.45
CA GLU A 49 -6.14 29.51 25.03
C GLU A 49 -6.75 28.20 24.52
N LYS A 50 -8.08 28.12 24.45
CA LYS A 50 -8.79 26.97 23.85
C LYS A 50 -8.46 26.81 22.36
N ALA A 51 -8.35 27.89 21.61
CA ALA A 51 -7.96 27.85 20.20
C ALA A 51 -6.51 27.35 20.02
N TRP A 52 -5.57 27.83 20.85
CA TRP A 52 -4.18 27.35 20.85
C TRP A 52 -4.07 25.86 21.23
N ALA A 53 -4.83 25.42 22.23
CA ALA A 53 -4.86 24.01 22.62
C ALA A 53 -5.38 23.12 21.48
N ARG A 54 -6.41 23.58 20.76
CA ARG A 54 -6.94 22.90 19.56
C ARG A 54 -5.92 22.89 18.42
N LEU A 55 -5.27 24.02 18.15
CA LEU A 55 -4.23 24.11 17.13
C LEU A 55 -3.09 23.13 17.42
N ARG A 56 -2.56 23.13 18.65
CA ARG A 56 -1.52 22.20 19.09
C ARG A 56 -1.94 20.73 19.01
N LYS A 57 -3.23 20.45 19.16
CA LYS A 57 -3.77 19.09 18.97
C LYS A 57 -3.75 18.72 17.48
N VAL A 58 -4.26 19.59 16.61
CA VAL A 58 -4.29 19.38 15.16
C VAL A 58 -2.87 19.26 14.58
N GLU A 59 -1.92 20.07 15.05
CA GLU A 59 -0.50 19.98 14.65
C GLU A 59 0.08 18.60 14.99
N ARG A 60 -0.14 18.11 16.21
CA ARG A 60 0.31 16.77 16.63
C ARG A 60 -0.35 15.66 15.80
N GLU A 61 -1.64 15.78 15.51
CA GLU A 61 -2.36 14.82 14.67
C GLU A 61 -1.84 14.82 13.23
N ALA A 62 -1.56 16.00 12.67
CA ALA A 62 -0.97 16.15 11.34
C ALA A 62 0.45 15.55 11.27
N ASP A 63 1.27 15.77 12.30
CA ASP A 63 2.59 15.17 12.41
C ASP A 63 2.51 13.64 12.52
N GLN A 64 1.59 13.13 13.33
CA GLN A 64 1.37 11.70 13.46
C GLN A 64 0.90 11.08 12.14
N LEU A 65 -0.03 11.72 11.44
CA LEU A 65 -0.51 11.28 10.12
C LEU A 65 0.63 11.27 9.12
N ARG A 66 1.49 12.30 9.11
CA ARG A 66 2.66 12.37 8.23
C ARG A 66 3.61 11.21 8.48
N VAL A 67 3.98 10.95 9.74
CA VAL A 67 4.89 9.86 10.10
C VAL A 67 4.28 8.48 9.81
N ASN A 68 3.00 8.28 10.14
CA ASN A 68 2.28 7.04 9.86
C ASN A 68 2.16 6.81 8.35
N GLY A 69 1.79 7.84 7.59
CA GLY A 69 1.67 7.77 6.13
C GLY A 69 2.99 7.41 5.46
N TYR A 70 4.11 8.00 5.88
CA TYR A 70 5.43 7.60 5.37
C TYR A 70 5.77 6.14 5.72
N SER A 71 5.43 5.71 6.93
CA SER A 71 5.70 4.33 7.39
C SER A 71 4.84 3.30 6.65
N GLU A 72 3.57 3.62 6.37
CA GLU A 72 2.65 2.80 5.58
C GLU A 72 3.08 2.74 4.11
N LEU A 73 3.44 3.88 3.53
CA LEU A 73 3.92 3.95 2.15
C LEU A 73 5.18 3.10 1.94
N GLU A 74 6.17 3.18 2.85
CA GLU A 74 7.37 2.36 2.75
C GLU A 74 7.05 0.86 2.92
N ARG A 75 6.10 0.52 3.79
CA ARG A 75 5.62 -0.87 3.95
C ARG A 75 4.95 -1.38 2.67
N GLU A 76 4.07 -0.60 2.08
CA GLU A 76 3.38 -0.96 0.82
C GLU A 76 4.37 -1.13 -0.32
N LYS A 77 5.34 -0.21 -0.43
CA LYS A 77 6.43 -0.31 -1.41
C LYS A 77 7.23 -1.60 -1.24
N LEU A 78 7.63 -1.94 -0.02
CA LEU A 78 8.35 -3.20 0.26
C LEU A 78 7.49 -4.43 -0.08
N ASN A 79 6.21 -4.41 0.27
CA ASN A 79 5.28 -5.49 -0.05
C ASN A 79 5.10 -5.66 -1.56
N LEU A 80 4.97 -4.55 -2.30
CA LEU A 80 4.85 -4.55 -3.75
C LEU A 80 6.13 -5.08 -4.41
N ILE A 81 7.30 -4.66 -3.94
CA ILE A 81 8.58 -5.17 -4.43
C ILE A 81 8.64 -6.69 -4.19
N LYS A 82 8.33 -7.14 -2.98
CA LYS A 82 8.35 -8.56 -2.61
C LYS A 82 7.39 -9.39 -3.46
N SER A 83 6.15 -8.94 -3.65
CA SER A 83 5.18 -9.65 -4.48
C SER A 83 5.62 -9.69 -5.95
N THR A 84 6.17 -8.59 -6.46
CA THR A 84 6.72 -8.51 -7.83
C THR A 84 7.85 -9.51 -8.03
N TYR A 85 8.79 -9.61 -7.08
CA TYR A 85 9.88 -10.60 -7.15
C TYR A 85 9.35 -12.03 -7.14
N LYS A 86 8.35 -12.31 -6.29
CA LYS A 86 7.71 -13.63 -6.26
C LYS A 86 7.06 -13.99 -7.60
N THR A 87 6.31 -13.06 -8.19
CA THR A 87 5.70 -13.27 -9.52
C THR A 87 6.76 -13.46 -10.60
N LEU A 88 7.89 -12.76 -10.52
CA LEU A 88 8.99 -12.92 -11.46
C LEU A 88 9.65 -14.31 -11.35
N GLU A 89 9.87 -14.80 -10.13
CA GLU A 89 10.40 -16.14 -9.87
C GLU A 89 9.44 -17.24 -10.40
N GLU A 90 8.14 -17.09 -10.15
CA GLU A 90 7.11 -18.00 -10.70
C GLU A 90 7.13 -18.02 -12.24
N LEU A 91 7.27 -16.85 -12.87
CA LEU A 91 7.37 -16.72 -14.32
C LEU A 91 8.64 -17.35 -14.89
N GLU A 92 9.78 -17.15 -14.22
CA GLU A 92 11.06 -17.76 -14.62
C GLU A 92 10.99 -19.28 -14.54
N ASN A 93 10.46 -19.81 -13.44
CA ASN A 93 10.22 -21.24 -13.27
C ASN A 93 9.32 -21.79 -14.38
N TYR A 94 8.19 -21.14 -14.64
CA TYR A 94 7.29 -21.52 -15.72
C TYR A 94 8.00 -21.61 -17.08
N LYS A 95 8.77 -20.58 -17.44
CA LYS A 95 9.54 -20.57 -18.70
C LYS A 95 10.57 -21.70 -18.76
N ASN A 96 11.26 -21.98 -17.66
CA ASN A 96 12.23 -23.06 -17.57
C ASN A 96 11.54 -24.43 -17.79
N GLU A 97 10.34 -24.62 -17.24
CA GLU A 97 9.55 -25.82 -17.47
C GLU A 97 9.08 -25.95 -18.92
N THR A 98 8.64 -24.85 -19.53
CA THR A 98 8.26 -24.83 -20.95
C THR A 98 9.43 -25.23 -21.85
N ILE A 99 10.62 -24.65 -21.63
CA ILE A 99 11.83 -24.99 -22.40
C ILE A 99 12.17 -26.47 -22.24
N ARG A 100 12.13 -26.99 -21.01
CA ARG A 100 12.39 -28.41 -20.73
C ARG A 100 11.40 -29.33 -21.43
N PHE A 101 10.11 -28.97 -21.43
CA PHE A 101 9.07 -29.72 -22.12
C PHE A 101 9.26 -29.70 -23.64
N ASP A 102 9.50 -28.53 -24.23
CA ASP A 102 9.70 -28.37 -25.66
C ASP A 102 10.96 -29.11 -26.13
N HIS A 103 12.03 -29.09 -25.33
CA HIS A 103 13.22 -29.88 -25.61
C HIS A 103 12.91 -31.38 -25.66
N LYS A 104 12.21 -31.91 -24.64
CA LYS A 104 11.78 -33.32 -24.64
C LYS A 104 10.90 -33.64 -25.85
N ARG A 105 9.96 -32.76 -26.19
CA ARG A 105 9.09 -32.92 -27.36
C ARG A 105 9.89 -32.98 -28.66
N ALA A 106 10.84 -32.05 -28.85
CA ALA A 106 11.70 -32.01 -30.03
C ALA A 106 12.53 -33.30 -30.16
N VAL A 107 13.13 -33.78 -29.07
CA VAL A 107 13.88 -35.04 -29.05
C VAL A 107 13.00 -36.22 -29.44
N GLN A 108 11.77 -36.32 -28.91
CA GLN A 108 10.86 -37.42 -29.27
C GLN A 108 10.42 -37.35 -30.74
N GLN A 109 10.17 -36.16 -31.27
CA GLN A 109 9.85 -35.98 -32.68
C GLN A 109 10.99 -36.45 -33.58
N VAL A 110 12.22 -36.00 -33.30
CA VAL A 110 13.41 -36.43 -34.06
C VAL A 110 13.61 -37.94 -33.95
N ARG A 111 13.48 -38.51 -32.74
CA ARG A 111 13.58 -39.96 -32.52
C ARG A 111 12.59 -40.73 -33.38
N GLN A 112 11.32 -40.30 -33.41
CA GLN A 112 10.30 -40.96 -34.21
C GLN A 112 10.60 -40.85 -35.71
N GLN A 113 11.04 -39.68 -36.19
CA GLN A 113 11.41 -39.50 -37.60
C GLN A 113 12.59 -40.40 -38.00
N VAL A 114 13.65 -40.42 -37.18
CA VAL A 114 14.82 -41.28 -37.41
C VAL A 114 14.40 -42.75 -37.40
N PHE A 115 13.55 -43.17 -36.45
CA PHE A 115 13.06 -44.55 -36.39
C PHE A 115 12.29 -44.95 -37.66
N GLN A 116 11.39 -44.08 -38.15
CA GLN A 116 10.67 -44.32 -39.40
C GLN A 116 11.60 -44.39 -40.60
N GLN A 117 12.63 -43.54 -40.65
CA GLN A 117 13.62 -43.56 -41.72
C GLN A 117 14.44 -44.84 -41.71
N VAL A 118 14.90 -45.28 -40.54
CA VAL A 118 15.62 -46.54 -40.36
C VAL A 118 14.76 -47.74 -40.77
N LEU A 119 13.49 -47.78 -40.35
CA LEU A 119 12.57 -48.85 -40.75
C LEU A 119 12.34 -48.88 -42.27
N LYS A 120 12.14 -47.72 -42.90
CA LYS A 120 12.00 -47.62 -44.36
C LYS A 120 13.25 -48.10 -45.09
N GLY A 121 14.44 -47.74 -44.58
CA GLY A 121 15.74 -48.18 -45.09
C GLY A 121 15.91 -49.69 -44.97
N ALA A 122 15.71 -50.24 -43.77
CA ALA A 122 15.80 -51.68 -43.50
C ALA A 122 14.85 -52.48 -44.39
N ARG A 123 13.60 -52.03 -44.55
CA ARG A 123 12.64 -52.65 -45.46
C ARG A 123 13.13 -52.64 -46.92
N GLY A 124 13.73 -51.53 -47.36
CA GLY A 124 14.33 -51.42 -48.69
C GLY A 124 15.45 -52.43 -48.90
N THR A 125 16.38 -52.52 -47.94
CA THR A 125 17.49 -53.48 -47.98
C THR A 125 17.02 -54.93 -47.95
N LEU A 126 16.06 -55.27 -47.09
CA LEU A 126 15.47 -56.61 -47.03
C LEU A 126 14.84 -56.98 -48.37
N ASN A 127 14.06 -56.06 -48.95
CA ASN A 127 13.37 -56.30 -50.21
C ASN A 127 14.33 -56.50 -51.39
N SER A 128 15.49 -55.82 -51.41
CA SER A 128 16.50 -56.03 -52.45
C SER A 128 17.38 -57.25 -52.22
N SER A 129 17.50 -57.73 -50.98
CA SER A 129 18.35 -58.88 -50.60
C SER A 129 17.59 -60.20 -50.54
N LEU A 130 16.28 -60.15 -50.72
CA LEU A 130 15.35 -61.28 -50.63
C LEU A 130 15.66 -62.32 -51.71
N ASN A 131 16.27 -63.44 -51.30
CA ASN A 131 16.56 -64.58 -52.18
C ASN A 131 16.03 -65.88 -51.54
N LYS A 132 16.02 -66.99 -52.31
CA LYS A 132 15.47 -68.28 -51.85
C LYS A 132 16.17 -68.80 -50.58
N GLU A 133 17.47 -68.59 -50.46
CA GLU A 133 18.26 -69.05 -49.31
C GLU A 133 17.90 -68.28 -48.03
N LEU A 134 17.83 -66.95 -48.11
CA LEU A 134 17.42 -66.08 -47.02
C LEU A 134 15.98 -66.40 -46.58
N HIS A 135 15.06 -66.62 -47.52
CA HIS A 135 13.69 -67.02 -47.21
C HIS A 135 13.60 -68.33 -46.40
N LEU A 136 14.33 -69.37 -46.84
CA LEU A 136 14.30 -70.67 -46.16
C LEU A 136 14.89 -70.58 -44.75
N ARG A 137 16.00 -69.84 -44.59
CA ARG A 137 16.59 -69.58 -43.27
C ARG A 137 15.61 -68.86 -42.34
N THR A 138 15.00 -67.77 -42.81
CA THR A 138 14.01 -67.03 -42.01
C THR A 138 12.77 -67.87 -41.66
N ILE A 139 12.30 -68.76 -42.55
CA ILE A 139 11.20 -69.68 -42.25
C ILE A 139 11.59 -70.67 -41.14
N SER A 140 12.78 -71.26 -41.23
CA SER A 140 13.30 -72.18 -40.20
C SER A 140 13.41 -71.48 -38.84
N GLU A 141 14.04 -70.31 -38.80
CA GLU A 141 14.17 -69.51 -37.56
C GLU A 141 12.81 -69.16 -36.96
N ASN A 142 11.83 -68.77 -37.78
CA ASN A 142 10.48 -68.48 -37.29
C ASN A 142 9.81 -69.73 -36.70
N ILE A 143 9.96 -70.91 -37.32
CA ILE A 143 9.41 -72.18 -36.79
C ILE A 143 10.02 -72.48 -35.42
N ASP A 144 11.35 -72.41 -35.30
CA ASP A 144 12.07 -72.65 -34.05
C ASP A 144 11.59 -71.68 -32.95
N THR A 145 11.39 -70.40 -33.28
CA THR A 145 10.85 -69.43 -32.31
C THR A 145 9.41 -69.71 -31.90
N PHE A 146 8.57 -70.21 -32.79
CA PHE A 146 7.18 -70.58 -32.47
C PHE A 146 7.12 -71.81 -31.57
N GLU A 147 7.97 -72.81 -31.82
CA GLU A 147 8.09 -74.00 -30.97
C GLU A 147 8.54 -73.60 -29.55
N ALA A 148 9.58 -72.77 -29.44
CA ALA A 148 10.02 -72.25 -28.14
C ALA A 148 8.94 -71.44 -27.40
N MET A 149 8.11 -70.67 -28.12
CA MET A 149 6.98 -69.96 -27.50
C MET A 149 5.89 -70.91 -26.99
N ALA A 150 5.64 -72.01 -27.69
CA ALA A 150 4.69 -73.02 -27.26
C ALA A 150 5.18 -73.72 -25.97
N GLU A 151 6.46 -74.06 -25.89
CA GLU A 151 7.09 -74.67 -24.70
C GLU A 151 7.08 -73.77 -23.46
N ILE A 152 7.07 -72.44 -23.62
CA ILE A 152 6.99 -71.48 -22.48
C ILE A 152 5.56 -71.34 -21.96
N THR A 153 4.55 -71.69 -22.78
CA THR A 153 3.14 -71.48 -22.45
C THR A 153 2.50 -72.73 -21.81
N ASP A 154 3.19 -73.88 -21.83
CA ASP A 154 2.87 -75.12 -21.10
C ASP A 154 3.49 -75.13 -19.68
#